data_AF-A0A4Q3AKX2-F1
#
_entry.id   AF-A0A4Q3AKX2-F1
#
_cell.length_a   1.000
_cell.length_b   1.000
_cell.length_c   1.000
_cell.angle_alpha   90.00
_cell.angle_beta   90.00
_cell.angle_gamma   90.00
#
_symmetry.space_group_name_H-M   'P 1'
#
loop_
_entity.id
_entity.type
_entity.pdbx_description
1 polymer ?
#
loop_
_entity_poly.entity_id
_entity_poly.type
_entity_poly.pdbx_seq_one_letter_code
_entity_poly.pdbx_strand_id
1 'polypeptide(L)'
;MALQQLDYWYDNQQERFLQQMMRAFSGFQYMTGRRVVNGMTIEPQLKVVPCTMAIQDRTVGHIMRNNSENTAMSAPRITISHVGLTGRRGDLQHTGHVDTRQVLERDIDPVTGQYTDAAGIRPGRSYTVERMMPRPFEMSVNVDIWTSNLSQKYQLLEQILVVVYPDFQIQNSDNALDWTAMTMMELTDIQWSSRSIPVGVESDIDVTTLTFRLPFWLSPPAKVMQQRIIEQIITNVYDGREEDGAITDQAFMFQHITTPGNNLIEVGGGLVRLLGPDGADTDVAGDFFPWKKLIDLYGTLRPGLSKIRLKTSPDQIDDWSHDIIGTLQYDATNPNILHWQIDPDTLPANTQGMIDGVIDPIRTYPGEGLPGQVNGQRYLIRHDIGPSVAWGQITAKNNDIIEYRAGGWSVAFSPTVGAEKADFVLNSITGNQLRWNGTDWVKTIDGIYPPGYWRMDL
;
A
#
# COMPACT_ATOMS: atom_id res chain seq x y z
N MET A 1 18.74 -13.20 20.21
CA MET A 1 17.94 -12.63 19.11
C MET A 1 18.33 -11.17 19.01
N ALA A 2 19.19 -10.85 18.05
CA ALA A 2 19.68 -9.49 17.84
C ALA A 2 18.51 -8.59 17.41
N LEU A 3 18.55 -7.33 17.87
CA LEU A 3 17.60 -6.27 17.55
C LEU A 3 17.54 -6.07 16.03
N GLN A 4 16.64 -6.79 15.36
CA GLN A 4 16.05 -6.31 14.13
C GLN A 4 15.29 -5.03 14.51
N GLN A 5 15.60 -3.92 13.85
CA GLN A 5 14.97 -2.63 14.13
C GLN A 5 13.46 -2.81 14.03
N LEU A 6 12.76 -2.67 15.17
CA LEU A 6 11.31 -2.73 15.20
C LEU A 6 10.79 -1.54 14.40
N ASP A 7 10.05 -1.81 13.34
CA ASP A 7 9.35 -0.77 12.58
C ASP A 7 8.44 0.03 13.51
N TYR A 8 8.26 1.32 13.24
CA TYR A 8 7.37 2.17 14.01
C TYR A 8 5.91 1.85 13.68
N TRP A 9 5.12 1.41 14.67
CA TRP A 9 3.72 0.98 14.49
C TRP A 9 2.72 1.65 15.45
N TYR A 10 2.99 2.88 15.90
CA TYR A 10 2.12 3.59 16.84
C TYR A 10 0.78 4.04 16.20
N ASP A 11 -0.33 3.56 16.76
CA ASP A 11 -1.70 3.83 16.26
C ASP A 11 -2.57 4.66 17.24
N ASN A 12 -1.96 5.35 18.22
CA ASN A 12 -2.69 6.18 19.19
C ASN A 12 -3.83 5.45 19.95
N GLN A 13 -3.78 4.12 20.09
CA GLN A 13 -4.90 3.33 20.64
C GLN A 13 -5.37 3.83 22.02
N GLN A 14 -4.43 4.11 22.93
CA GLN A 14 -4.73 4.63 24.28
C GLN A 14 -5.31 6.05 24.24
N GLU A 15 -4.78 6.91 23.36
CA GLU A 15 -5.24 8.29 23.20
C GLU A 15 -6.67 8.34 22.65
N ARG A 16 -7.02 7.46 21.71
CA ARG A 16 -8.39 7.38 21.17
C ARG A 16 -9.42 7.11 22.26
N PHE A 17 -9.13 6.20 23.20
CA PHE A 17 -10.02 5.96 24.34
C PHE A 17 -10.21 7.22 25.21
N LEU A 18 -9.14 7.97 25.47
CA LEU A 18 -9.22 9.23 26.23
C LEU A 18 -9.99 10.32 25.47
N GLN A 19 -9.83 10.41 24.14
CA GLN A 19 -10.59 11.33 23.31
C GLN A 19 -12.09 11.01 23.28
N GLN A 20 -12.46 9.72 23.22
CA GLN A 20 -13.87 9.32 23.30
C GLN A 20 -14.47 9.64 24.67
N MET A 21 -13.69 9.46 25.74
CA MET A 21 -14.10 9.87 27.07
C MET A 21 -14.30 11.40 27.15
N MET A 22 -13.43 12.20 26.56
CA MET A 22 -13.62 13.65 26.47
C MET A 22 -14.92 14.02 25.75
N ARG A 23 -15.28 13.29 24.68
CA ARG A 23 -16.54 13.48 23.98
C ARG A 23 -17.73 13.11 24.85
N ALA A 24 -17.65 12.03 25.63
CA ALA A 24 -18.70 11.62 26.56
C ALA A 24 -18.94 12.65 27.68
N PHE A 25 -17.89 13.31 28.17
CA PHE A 25 -17.99 14.35 29.21
C PHE A 25 -18.14 15.78 28.65
N SER A 26 -18.31 15.92 27.33
CA SER A 26 -18.55 17.20 26.68
C SER A 26 -20.05 17.48 26.58
N GLY A 27 -20.42 18.77 26.59
CA GLY A 27 -21.80 19.20 26.36
C GLY A 27 -22.68 19.39 27.60
N PHE A 28 -22.19 19.06 28.79
CA PHE A 28 -22.89 19.36 30.04
C PHE A 28 -23.03 20.87 30.26
N GLN A 29 -24.20 21.30 30.75
CA GLN A 29 -24.53 22.70 30.96
C GLN A 29 -24.88 22.98 32.41
N TYR A 30 -24.60 24.20 32.87
CA TYR A 30 -25.06 24.69 34.17
C TYR A 30 -25.84 25.99 33.99
N MET A 31 -26.80 26.23 34.88
CA MET A 31 -27.60 27.43 34.91
C MET A 31 -26.94 28.47 35.81
N THR A 32 -26.70 29.67 35.27
CA THR A 32 -26.26 30.79 36.09
C THR A 32 -27.41 31.34 36.92
N GLY A 33 -27.14 31.74 38.17
CA GLY A 33 -28.14 32.43 38.99
C GLY A 33 -28.63 33.73 38.33
N ARG A 34 -29.85 34.16 38.70
CA ARG A 34 -30.41 35.44 38.26
C ARG A 34 -29.48 36.57 38.73
N ARG A 35 -29.05 37.42 37.80
CA ARG A 35 -28.20 38.58 38.12
C ARG A 35 -28.96 39.85 37.79
N VAL A 36 -29.01 40.78 38.74
CA VAL A 36 -29.52 42.13 38.49
C VAL A 36 -28.33 43.01 38.15
N VAL A 37 -28.29 43.53 36.94
CA VAL A 37 -27.28 44.51 36.50
C VAL A 37 -28.03 45.75 36.04
N ASN A 38 -27.71 46.92 36.62
CA ASN A 38 -28.36 48.20 36.31
C ASN A 38 -29.91 48.16 36.37
N GLY A 39 -30.47 47.50 37.40
CA GLY A 39 -31.92 47.42 37.61
C GLY A 39 -32.68 46.49 36.67
N MET A 40 -32.01 45.84 35.71
CA MET A 40 -32.60 44.81 34.86
C MET A 40 -32.22 43.41 35.36
N THR A 41 -33.23 42.58 35.58
CA THR A 41 -33.06 41.16 35.92
C THR A 41 -32.67 40.41 34.65
N ILE A 42 -31.42 39.95 34.58
CA ILE A 42 -30.98 39.05 33.51
C ILE A 42 -31.49 37.66 33.84
N GLU A 43 -32.23 37.06 32.90
CA GLU A 43 -32.72 35.70 33.03
C GLU A 43 -31.58 34.69 33.17
N PRO A 44 -31.82 33.54 33.83
CA PRO A 44 -30.81 32.50 33.97
C PRO A 44 -30.32 32.04 32.59
N GLN A 45 -29.01 32.04 32.38
CA GLN A 45 -28.40 31.55 31.14
C GLN A 45 -27.81 30.17 31.36
N LEU A 46 -28.01 29.30 30.37
CA LEU A 46 -27.34 28.00 30.28
C LEU A 46 -25.95 28.20 29.68
N LYS A 47 -24.92 27.67 30.34
CA LYS A 47 -23.54 27.72 29.87
C LYS A 47 -22.97 26.31 29.81
N VAL A 48 -22.34 25.97 28.70
CA VAL A 48 -21.62 24.71 28.52
C VAL A 48 -20.33 24.74 29.34
N VAL A 49 -20.03 23.65 30.04
CA VAL A 49 -18.78 23.47 30.76
C VAL A 49 -17.71 22.94 29.80
N PRO A 50 -16.54 23.58 29.71
CA PRO A 50 -15.45 23.08 28.88
C PRO A 50 -14.86 21.79 29.47
N CYS A 51 -14.64 20.79 28.63
CA CYS A 51 -13.93 19.55 28.95
C CYS A 51 -12.58 19.55 28.23
N THR A 52 -11.49 19.28 28.96
CA THR A 52 -10.13 19.23 28.39
C THR A 52 -9.32 18.08 28.97
N MET A 53 -8.35 17.59 28.21
CA MET A 53 -7.38 16.62 28.73
C MET A 53 -6.33 17.37 29.56
N ALA A 54 -6.09 16.93 30.78
CA ALA A 54 -5.07 17.49 31.66
C ALA A 54 -3.87 16.55 31.76
N ILE A 55 -2.69 17.15 31.72
CA ILE A 55 -1.44 16.50 32.10
C ILE A 55 -1.30 16.72 33.61
N GLN A 56 -1.08 15.66 34.38
CA GLN A 56 -1.05 15.69 35.86
C GLN A 56 0.16 16.41 36.47
N ASP A 57 1.00 17.07 35.67
CA ASP A 57 2.21 17.70 36.18
C ASP A 57 1.89 19.02 36.90
N ARG A 58 2.04 18.98 38.23
CA ARG A 58 1.95 20.12 39.15
C ARG A 58 2.83 21.31 38.74
N THR A 59 3.93 21.06 38.01
CA THR A 59 4.82 22.08 37.46
C THR A 59 4.20 22.84 36.28
N VAL A 60 3.41 22.17 35.44
CA VAL A 60 2.68 22.79 34.31
C VAL A 60 1.54 23.68 34.81
N GLY A 61 0.90 23.34 35.93
CA GLY A 61 -0.06 24.22 36.60
C GLY A 61 0.57 25.54 37.10
N HIS A 62 1.84 25.51 37.51
CA HIS A 62 2.59 26.70 37.92
C HIS A 62 3.04 27.56 36.72
N ILE A 63 3.30 26.93 35.57
CA ILE A 63 3.61 27.58 34.29
C ILE A 63 2.35 28.20 33.66
N MET A 64 1.19 27.51 33.72
CA MET A 64 -0.09 28.06 33.28
C MET A 64 -0.54 29.29 34.09
N ARG A 65 -0.06 29.41 35.34
CA ARG A 65 -0.25 30.60 36.17
C ARG A 65 0.75 31.73 35.90
N ASN A 66 1.69 31.52 34.97
CA ASN A 66 2.69 32.50 34.56
C ASN A 66 3.35 33.24 35.75
N ASN A 67 3.62 32.49 36.83
CA ASN A 67 4.20 32.99 38.08
C ASN A 67 3.41 34.12 38.79
N SER A 68 2.11 34.24 38.54
CA SER A 68 1.22 35.18 39.20
C SER A 68 0.18 34.45 40.05
N GLU A 69 0.14 34.76 41.34
CA GLU A 69 -0.90 34.24 42.27
C GLU A 69 -2.30 34.80 41.96
N ASN A 70 -2.40 35.88 41.17
CA ASN A 70 -3.66 36.60 40.94
C ASN A 70 -4.41 36.17 39.68
N THR A 71 -3.90 35.20 38.91
CA THR A 71 -4.67 34.63 37.79
C THR A 71 -5.64 33.58 38.32
N ALA A 72 -6.89 34.00 38.55
CA ALA A 72 -7.95 33.10 38.96
C ALA A 72 -8.19 32.03 37.88
N MET A 73 -8.05 30.76 38.28
CA MET A 73 -8.33 29.62 37.42
C MET A 73 -9.83 29.61 37.06
N SER A 74 -10.15 29.55 35.77
CA SER A 74 -11.53 29.57 35.30
C SER A 74 -12.29 28.31 35.74
N ALA A 75 -13.28 28.48 36.60
CA ALA A 75 -14.26 27.47 36.98
C ALA A 75 -15.68 27.94 36.58
N PRO A 76 -16.58 27.05 36.14
CA PRO A 76 -16.45 25.59 36.13
C PRO A 76 -15.71 25.02 34.91
N ARG A 77 -15.00 23.91 35.09
CA ARG A 77 -14.35 23.14 34.01
C ARG A 77 -14.27 21.66 34.38
N ILE A 78 -14.22 20.79 33.39
CA ILE A 78 -13.97 19.35 33.57
C ILE A 78 -12.60 19.03 32.98
N THR A 79 -11.79 18.29 33.72
CA THR A 79 -10.49 17.82 33.23
C THR A 79 -10.38 16.31 33.36
N ILE A 80 -9.87 15.66 32.31
CA ILE A 80 -9.65 14.22 32.28
C ILE A 80 -8.15 13.96 32.32
N SER A 81 -7.69 13.12 33.24
CA SER A 81 -6.27 12.77 33.38
C SER A 81 -6.03 11.27 33.49
N HIS A 82 -5.00 10.81 32.79
CA HIS A 82 -4.52 9.43 32.89
C HIS A 82 -3.67 9.28 34.16
N VAL A 83 -4.07 8.38 35.06
CA VAL A 83 -3.41 8.17 36.36
C VAL A 83 -2.42 7.02 36.29
N GLY A 84 -2.83 5.91 35.69
CA GLY A 84 -2.05 4.69 35.71
C GLY A 84 -2.56 3.64 34.75
N LEU A 85 -1.64 2.74 34.39
CA LEU A 85 -1.88 1.62 33.52
C LEU A 85 -1.44 0.35 34.24
N THR A 86 -2.33 -0.62 34.37
CA THR A 86 -2.03 -1.91 35.01
C THR A 86 -2.36 -3.06 34.07
N GLY A 87 -1.56 -4.12 34.11
CA GLY A 87 -1.78 -5.31 33.29
C GLY A 87 -2.75 -6.26 33.98
N ARG A 88 -3.82 -6.66 33.28
CA ARG A 88 -4.83 -7.58 33.82
C ARG A 88 -4.43 -9.03 33.58
N ARG A 89 -3.65 -9.59 34.50
CA ARG A 89 -3.06 -10.94 34.36
C ARG A 89 -4.10 -12.07 34.30
N GLY A 90 -5.28 -11.88 34.90
CA GLY A 90 -6.35 -12.89 34.90
C GLY A 90 -6.94 -13.19 33.52
N ASP A 91 -6.83 -12.23 32.59
CA ASP A 91 -7.43 -12.30 31.26
C ASP A 91 -6.41 -12.67 30.17
N LEU A 92 -5.19 -13.02 30.59
CA LEU A 92 -4.13 -13.40 29.67
C LEU A 92 -4.47 -14.72 29.00
N GLN A 93 -4.66 -14.65 27.69
CA GLN A 93 -4.73 -15.83 26.82
C GLN A 93 -3.36 -16.10 26.17
N HIS A 94 -3.27 -17.22 25.44
CA HIS A 94 -2.05 -17.62 24.76
C HIS A 94 -1.51 -16.52 23.84
N THR A 95 -0.25 -16.17 24.07
CA THR A 95 0.38 -14.97 23.54
C THR A 95 0.70 -15.01 22.05
N GLY A 96 0.73 -16.21 21.47
CA GLY A 96 1.01 -16.44 20.05
C GLY A 96 -0.24 -16.83 19.24
N HIS A 97 -1.44 -16.68 19.80
CA HIS A 97 -2.65 -16.98 19.06
C HIS A 97 -2.87 -15.93 17.96
N VAL A 98 -3.04 -16.42 16.74
CA VAL A 98 -3.37 -15.63 15.56
C VAL A 98 -4.75 -16.07 15.10
N ASP A 99 -5.69 -15.14 15.04
CA ASP A 99 -7.02 -15.35 14.48
C ASP A 99 -7.01 -14.89 13.03
N THR A 100 -7.49 -15.75 12.13
CA THR A 100 -7.57 -15.47 10.69
C THR A 100 -9.02 -15.30 10.29
N ARG A 101 -9.39 -14.11 9.82
CA ARG A 101 -10.74 -13.79 9.32
C ARG A 101 -10.68 -13.60 7.81
N GLN A 102 -11.47 -14.38 7.08
CA GLN A 102 -11.67 -14.15 5.65
C GLN A 102 -12.84 -13.19 5.46
N VAL A 103 -12.63 -12.16 4.65
CA VAL A 103 -13.60 -11.12 4.35
C VAL A 103 -13.71 -10.98 2.85
N LEU A 104 -14.93 -10.92 2.36
CA LEU A 104 -15.24 -10.73 0.94
C LEU A 104 -15.75 -9.31 0.77
N GLU A 105 -15.09 -8.55 -0.09
CA GLU A 105 -15.56 -7.24 -0.51
C GLU A 105 -16.73 -7.40 -1.51
N ARG A 106 -17.66 -6.46 -1.49
CA ARG A 106 -18.72 -6.39 -2.50
C ARG A 106 -18.14 -5.79 -3.77
N ASP A 107 -18.41 -6.39 -4.92
CA ASP A 107 -17.91 -5.86 -6.18
C ASP A 107 -18.56 -4.49 -6.49
N ILE A 108 -17.77 -3.63 -7.11
CA ILE A 108 -18.18 -2.29 -7.52
C ILE A 108 -18.22 -2.28 -9.03
N ASP A 109 -19.35 -1.84 -9.59
CA ASP A 109 -19.45 -1.63 -11.03
C ASP A 109 -18.53 -0.45 -11.43
N PRO A 110 -17.52 -0.68 -12.29
CA PRO A 110 -16.54 0.34 -12.66
C PRO A 110 -17.14 1.51 -13.45
N VAL A 111 -18.36 1.37 -14.00
CA VAL A 111 -19.01 2.43 -14.79
C VAL A 111 -19.89 3.31 -13.91
N THR A 112 -20.64 2.72 -12.99
CA THR A 112 -21.61 3.44 -12.14
C THR A 112 -21.07 3.79 -10.76
N GLY A 113 -19.99 3.15 -10.32
CA GLY A 113 -19.41 3.33 -8.99
C GLY A 113 -20.31 2.83 -7.85
N GLN A 114 -21.39 2.11 -8.17
CA GLN A 114 -22.30 1.55 -7.18
C GLN A 114 -21.92 0.10 -6.85
N TYR A 115 -22.23 -0.30 -5.60
CA TYR A 115 -22.11 -1.68 -5.19
C TYR A 115 -23.12 -2.53 -5.94
N THR A 116 -22.67 -3.67 -6.48
CA THR A 116 -23.58 -4.60 -7.17
C THR A 116 -24.40 -5.35 -6.12
N ASP A 117 -25.65 -4.93 -5.90
CA ASP A 117 -26.55 -5.45 -4.86
C ASP A 117 -27.33 -6.72 -5.25
N ALA A 118 -27.16 -7.25 -6.47
CA ALA A 118 -27.97 -8.36 -6.95
C ALA A 118 -27.48 -9.73 -6.45
N ALA A 119 -28.41 -10.54 -5.93
CA ALA A 119 -28.26 -11.89 -5.34
C ALA A 119 -27.83 -13.00 -6.33
N GLY A 120 -26.92 -12.69 -7.24
CA GLY A 120 -26.33 -13.62 -8.21
C GLY A 120 -25.04 -13.12 -8.86
N ILE A 121 -24.46 -12.03 -8.34
CA ILE A 121 -23.22 -11.42 -8.86
C ILE A 121 -22.03 -11.81 -7.97
N ARG A 122 -20.88 -11.98 -8.63
CA ARG A 122 -19.65 -12.56 -8.09
C ARG A 122 -19.16 -11.80 -6.84
N PRO A 123 -18.66 -12.49 -5.79
CA PRO A 123 -17.94 -11.83 -4.71
C PRO A 123 -16.75 -11.05 -5.29
N GLY A 124 -16.48 -9.87 -4.76
CA GLY A 124 -15.36 -9.04 -5.17
C GLY A 124 -14.04 -9.60 -4.64
N ARG A 125 -13.13 -8.72 -4.23
CA ARG A 125 -11.83 -9.14 -3.70
C ARG A 125 -12.00 -9.88 -2.37
N SER A 126 -11.34 -11.01 -2.22
CA SER A 126 -11.20 -11.69 -0.94
C SER A 126 -9.94 -11.21 -0.23
N TYR A 127 -10.09 -10.88 1.06
CA TYR A 127 -8.99 -10.55 1.94
C TYR A 127 -8.95 -11.54 3.09
N THR A 128 -7.76 -11.96 3.46
CA THR A 128 -7.48 -12.64 4.72
C THR A 128 -6.85 -11.64 5.67
N VAL A 129 -7.52 -11.39 6.79
CA VAL A 129 -6.99 -10.55 7.86
C VAL A 129 -6.49 -11.46 8.96
N GLU A 130 -5.20 -11.40 9.24
CA GLU A 130 -4.57 -12.09 10.36
C GLU A 130 -4.36 -11.10 11.49
N ARG A 131 -4.98 -11.36 12.64
CA ARG A 131 -4.88 -10.53 13.84
C ARG A 131 -4.32 -11.34 14.99
N MET A 132 -3.33 -10.78 15.69
CA MET A 132 -2.78 -11.42 16.89
C MET A 132 -3.67 -11.12 18.10
N MET A 133 -3.73 -12.07 19.06
CA MET A 133 -4.38 -11.88 20.35
C MET A 133 -3.88 -10.60 21.04
N PRO A 134 -4.74 -9.72 21.56
CA PRO A 134 -4.36 -8.46 22.11
C PRO A 134 -3.96 -8.68 23.57
N ARG A 135 -3.43 -7.64 24.19
CA ARG A 135 -3.00 -7.70 25.58
C ARG A 135 -4.00 -6.96 26.45
N PRO A 136 -4.56 -7.61 27.50
CA PRO A 136 -5.52 -6.96 28.37
C PRO A 136 -4.78 -6.00 29.30
N PHE A 137 -5.21 -4.75 29.27
CA PHE A 137 -4.77 -3.70 30.17
C PHE A 137 -5.96 -3.02 30.83
N GLU A 138 -5.69 -2.36 31.94
CA GLU A 138 -6.65 -1.57 32.66
C GLU A 138 -6.06 -0.18 32.87
N MET A 139 -6.76 0.83 32.35
CA MET A 139 -6.40 2.23 32.49
C MET A 139 -7.24 2.86 33.61
N SER A 140 -6.57 3.48 34.58
CA SER A 140 -7.21 4.30 35.61
C SER A 140 -7.22 5.75 35.15
N VAL A 141 -8.42 6.34 35.09
CA VAL A 141 -8.62 7.71 34.60
C VAL A 141 -9.39 8.52 35.63
N ASN A 142 -8.91 9.71 35.95
CA ASN A 142 -9.60 10.64 36.84
C ASN A 142 -10.30 11.73 36.03
N VAL A 143 -11.58 11.94 36.33
CA VAL A 143 -12.35 13.10 35.87
C VAL A 143 -12.50 14.06 37.04
N ASP A 144 -11.83 15.20 36.93
CA ASP A 144 -11.89 16.25 37.93
C ASP A 144 -12.86 17.33 37.48
N ILE A 145 -13.89 17.57 38.30
CA ILE A 145 -14.91 18.59 38.09
C ILE A 145 -14.57 19.77 39.01
N TRP A 146 -14.12 20.87 38.43
CA TRP A 146 -13.74 22.09 39.13
C TRP A 146 -14.95 23.01 39.20
N THR A 147 -15.33 23.44 40.41
CA THR A 147 -16.50 24.31 40.62
C THR A 147 -16.20 25.41 41.63
N SER A 148 -16.79 26.60 41.43
CA SER A 148 -16.63 27.72 42.35
C SER A 148 -17.75 27.80 43.40
N ASN A 149 -18.89 27.16 43.15
CA ASN A 149 -20.04 27.15 44.05
C ASN A 149 -20.66 25.76 44.14
N LEU A 150 -21.15 25.41 45.32
CA LEU A 150 -21.89 24.19 45.62
C LEU A 150 -23.13 24.01 44.73
N SER A 151 -23.86 25.08 44.37
CA SER A 151 -25.01 24.96 43.46
C SER A 151 -24.60 24.51 42.06
N GLN A 152 -23.46 24.97 41.55
CA GLN A 152 -22.94 24.52 40.25
C GLN A 152 -22.53 23.05 40.33
N LYS A 153 -21.93 22.65 41.46
CA LYS A 153 -21.54 21.27 41.73
C LYS A 153 -22.74 20.32 41.77
N TYR A 154 -23.81 20.68 42.48
CA TYR A 154 -25.04 19.87 42.48
C TYR A 154 -25.64 19.76 41.09
N GLN A 155 -25.78 20.87 40.35
CA GLN A 155 -26.32 20.85 38.98
C GLN A 155 -25.53 19.94 38.04
N LEU A 156 -24.20 19.96 38.11
CA LEU A 156 -23.35 19.14 37.24
C LEU A 156 -23.32 17.68 37.68
N LEU A 157 -23.22 17.40 38.98
CA LEU A 157 -23.18 16.03 39.49
C LEU A 157 -24.50 15.29 39.27
N GLU A 158 -25.65 15.95 39.42
CA GLU A 158 -26.95 15.35 39.12
C GLU A 158 -27.07 14.95 37.65
N GLN A 159 -26.56 15.78 36.73
CA GLN A 159 -26.58 15.46 35.29
C GLN A 159 -25.58 14.35 34.92
N ILE A 160 -24.38 14.38 35.49
CA ILE A 160 -23.30 13.44 35.14
C ILE A 160 -23.56 12.06 35.76
N LEU A 161 -23.87 11.99 37.06
CA LEU A 161 -23.98 10.70 37.76
C LEU A 161 -25.17 9.85 37.27
N VAL A 162 -26.24 10.48 36.80
CA VAL A 162 -27.40 9.75 36.24
C VAL A 162 -27.05 9.02 34.93
N VAL A 163 -26.07 9.52 34.18
CA VAL A 163 -25.65 8.92 32.90
C VAL A 163 -24.53 7.89 33.10
N VAL A 164 -23.67 8.10 34.10
CA VAL A 164 -22.36 7.45 34.18
C VAL A 164 -22.27 6.37 35.27
N TYR A 165 -23.19 6.37 36.25
CA TYR A 165 -23.18 5.37 37.34
C TYR A 165 -24.10 4.18 37.01
N PRO A 166 -23.67 2.91 37.21
CA PRO A 166 -22.34 2.48 37.66
C PRO A 166 -21.31 2.34 36.53
N ASP A 167 -21.76 2.20 35.29
CA ASP A 167 -20.93 2.00 34.10
C ASP A 167 -21.54 2.65 32.85
N PHE A 168 -20.72 2.83 31.82
CA PHE A 168 -21.17 3.22 30.48
C PHE A 168 -20.26 2.62 29.40
N GLN A 169 -20.81 2.43 28.19
CA GLN A 169 -20.10 1.82 27.07
C GLN A 169 -19.40 2.88 26.21
N ILE A 170 -18.17 2.58 25.80
CA ILE A 170 -17.38 3.40 24.88
C ILE A 170 -17.11 2.57 23.62
N GLN A 171 -17.40 3.18 22.47
CA GLN A 171 -17.04 2.64 21.16
C GLN A 171 -15.84 3.42 20.60
N ASN A 172 -14.76 2.70 20.30
CA ASN A 172 -13.50 3.26 19.80
C ASN A 172 -13.41 3.25 18.27
N SER A 173 -14.05 2.26 17.63
CA SER A 173 -13.92 2.00 16.19
C SER A 173 -15.24 1.49 15.62
N ASP A 174 -15.53 1.85 14.37
CA ASP A 174 -16.67 1.32 13.60
C ASP A 174 -16.27 0.11 12.74
N ASN A 175 -14.99 -0.30 12.80
CA ASN A 175 -14.51 -1.44 12.05
C ASN A 175 -15.00 -2.75 12.67
N ALA A 176 -15.84 -3.50 11.95
CA ALA A 176 -16.36 -4.79 12.40
C ALA A 176 -15.27 -5.88 12.57
N LEU A 177 -14.09 -5.70 11.98
CA LEU A 177 -12.95 -6.61 12.13
C LEU A 177 -12.07 -6.25 13.33
N ASP A 178 -12.29 -5.07 13.91
CA ASP A 178 -11.69 -4.67 15.17
C ASP A 178 -12.51 -5.27 16.32
N TRP A 179 -11.84 -6.09 17.12
CA TRP A 179 -12.39 -6.78 18.27
C TRP A 179 -12.16 -6.03 19.58
N THR A 180 -11.41 -4.94 19.54
CA THR A 180 -11.22 -3.98 20.64
C THR A 180 -12.17 -2.79 20.53
N ALA A 181 -13.11 -2.84 19.59
CA ALA A 181 -13.98 -1.74 19.20
C ALA A 181 -14.90 -1.23 20.30
N MET A 182 -15.32 -2.08 21.25
CA MET A 182 -16.26 -1.70 22.32
C MET A 182 -15.74 -2.18 23.68
N THR A 183 -15.77 -1.28 24.66
CA THR A 183 -15.36 -1.55 26.05
C THR A 183 -16.30 -0.84 27.02
N MET A 184 -16.54 -1.44 28.18
CA MET A 184 -17.33 -0.81 29.25
C MET A 184 -16.39 -0.13 30.24
N MET A 185 -16.70 1.12 30.59
CA MET A 185 -15.97 1.88 31.61
C MET A 185 -16.79 1.88 32.90
N GLU A 186 -16.12 1.60 34.02
CA GLU A 186 -16.76 1.49 35.34
C GLU A 186 -16.33 2.65 36.25
N LEU A 187 -17.27 3.24 36.98
CA LEU A 187 -16.99 4.22 38.02
C LEU A 187 -16.60 3.49 39.32
N THR A 188 -15.36 3.66 39.76
CA THR A 188 -14.80 2.94 40.93
C THR A 188 -14.92 3.71 42.23
N ASP A 189 -14.71 5.02 42.19
CA ASP A 189 -14.73 5.87 43.38
C ASP A 189 -15.18 7.30 43.04
N ILE A 190 -15.80 7.94 44.03
CA ILE A 190 -16.30 9.32 43.96
C ILE A 190 -15.75 10.08 45.17
N GLN A 191 -14.71 10.87 44.94
CA GLN A 191 -14.22 11.79 45.95
C GLN A 191 -15.03 13.08 45.90
N TRP A 192 -15.90 13.30 46.89
CA TRP A 192 -16.78 14.46 46.94
C TRP A 192 -16.01 15.79 46.91
N SER A 193 -14.99 15.97 47.75
CA SER A 193 -14.21 17.21 47.80
C SER A 193 -12.76 16.90 48.12
N SER A 194 -11.85 17.63 47.48
CA SER A 194 -10.42 17.64 47.81
C SER A 194 -10.03 18.81 48.72
N ARG A 195 -11.00 19.62 49.17
CA ARG A 195 -10.74 20.71 50.11
C ARG A 195 -10.35 20.14 51.48
N SER A 196 -9.11 20.40 51.89
CA SER A 196 -8.75 20.37 53.31
C SER A 196 -9.34 21.62 53.96
N ILE A 197 -10.07 21.49 55.09
CA ILE A 197 -10.72 22.63 55.78
C ILE A 197 -9.68 23.74 56.06
N PRO A 198 -9.69 24.88 55.34
CA PRO A 198 -8.73 25.95 55.57
C PRO A 198 -9.28 26.90 56.65
N VAL A 199 -8.44 27.22 57.62
CA VAL A 199 -8.70 28.27 58.63
C VAL A 199 -8.29 29.61 58.01
N GLY A 200 -9.19 30.28 57.27
CA GLY A 200 -8.89 31.56 56.62
C GLY A 200 -9.99 32.06 55.66
N VAL A 201 -9.94 33.35 55.31
CA VAL A 201 -10.98 34.10 54.57
C VAL A 201 -10.99 33.87 53.04
N GLU A 202 -10.22 32.91 52.54
CA GLU A 202 -10.10 32.65 51.10
C GLU A 202 -11.17 31.67 50.60
N SER A 203 -11.84 32.03 49.50
CA SER A 203 -12.78 31.16 48.81
C SER A 203 -12.03 30.31 47.77
N ASP A 204 -11.58 29.12 48.17
CA ASP A 204 -10.91 28.17 47.28
C ASP A 204 -11.85 27.62 46.19
N ILE A 205 -11.30 27.04 45.12
CA ILE A 205 -12.08 26.26 44.15
C ILE A 205 -12.33 24.86 44.75
N ASP A 206 -13.53 24.31 44.60
CA ASP A 206 -13.82 22.94 45.00
C ASP A 206 -13.63 21.99 43.81
N VAL A 207 -13.02 20.82 44.06
CA VAL A 207 -12.80 19.79 43.05
C VAL A 207 -13.42 18.49 43.52
N THR A 208 -14.30 17.94 42.67
CA THR A 208 -14.85 16.59 42.82
C THR A 208 -14.14 15.68 41.83
N THR A 209 -13.61 14.55 42.29
CA THR A 209 -12.86 13.62 41.44
C THR A 209 -13.63 12.31 41.30
N LEU A 210 -13.92 11.93 40.06
CA LEU A 210 -14.51 10.64 39.71
C LEU A 210 -13.41 9.75 39.15
N THR A 211 -13.19 8.59 39.77
CA THR A 211 -12.15 7.64 39.37
C THR A 211 -12.77 6.53 38.54
N PHE A 212 -12.39 6.44 37.27
CA PHE A 212 -12.86 5.42 36.36
C PHE A 212 -11.82 4.35 36.10
N ARG A 213 -12.32 3.13 35.88
CA ARG A 213 -11.56 1.99 35.42
C ARG A 213 -12.00 1.67 33.99
N LEU A 214 -11.08 1.80 33.05
CA LEU A 214 -11.28 1.41 31.66
C LEU A 214 -10.47 0.14 31.34
N PRO A 215 -11.11 -1.03 31.32
CA PRO A 215 -10.50 -2.22 30.74
C PRO A 215 -10.45 -2.09 29.21
N PHE A 216 -9.26 -2.23 28.63
CA PHE A 216 -9.10 -2.22 27.17
C PHE A 216 -8.06 -3.25 26.74
N TRP A 217 -8.07 -3.55 25.44
CA TRP A 217 -7.19 -4.52 24.83
C TRP A 217 -6.24 -3.79 23.89
N LEU A 218 -4.93 -3.94 24.11
CA LEU A 218 -3.91 -3.36 23.25
C LEU A 218 -3.50 -4.38 22.18
N SER A 219 -3.75 -4.08 20.92
CA SER A 219 -3.47 -4.99 19.81
C SER A 219 -2.29 -4.49 18.95
N PRO A 220 -1.40 -5.38 18.47
CA PRO A 220 -0.48 -5.05 17.40
C PRO A 220 -1.23 -4.90 16.06
N PRO A 221 -0.64 -4.26 15.04
CA PRO A 221 -1.28 -4.11 13.74
C PRO A 221 -1.62 -5.47 13.11
N ALA A 222 -2.79 -5.54 12.47
CA ALA A 222 -3.24 -6.72 11.73
C ALA A 222 -2.58 -6.79 10.35
N LYS A 223 -2.28 -8.01 9.88
CA LYS A 223 -1.81 -8.23 8.51
C LYS A 223 -3.01 -8.44 7.60
N VAL A 224 -3.09 -7.68 6.52
CA VAL A 224 -4.14 -7.82 5.51
C VAL A 224 -3.52 -8.38 4.25
N MET A 225 -3.92 -9.59 3.88
CA MET A 225 -3.47 -10.26 2.66
C MET A 225 -4.62 -10.32 1.66
N GLN A 226 -4.43 -9.79 0.46
CA GLN A 226 -5.38 -9.98 -0.63
C GLN A 226 -5.16 -11.38 -1.22
N GLN A 227 -6.18 -12.22 -1.20
CA GLN A 227 -6.14 -13.50 -1.88
C GLN A 227 -6.38 -13.25 -3.38
N ARG A 228 -5.38 -13.59 -4.21
CA ARG A 228 -5.52 -13.61 -5.66
C ARG A 228 -5.49 -15.07 -6.08
N ILE A 229 -6.53 -15.51 -6.80
CA ILE A 229 -6.55 -16.85 -7.37
C ILE A 229 -5.57 -16.84 -8.54
N ILE A 230 -4.46 -17.58 -8.40
CA ILE A 230 -3.47 -17.78 -9.46
C ILE A 230 -3.66 -19.21 -9.95
N GLU A 231 -4.14 -19.36 -11.19
CA GLU A 231 -4.26 -20.69 -11.81
C GLU A 231 -3.20 -20.82 -12.91
N GLN A 232 -2.10 -21.48 -12.59
CA GLN A 232 -1.20 -22.07 -13.57
C GLN A 232 -0.88 -23.48 -13.10
N ILE A 233 -1.31 -24.48 -13.88
CA ILE A 233 -0.99 -25.88 -13.60
C ILE A 233 0.40 -26.13 -14.17
N ILE A 234 1.42 -26.09 -13.31
CA ILE A 234 2.75 -26.58 -13.66
C ILE A 234 2.71 -28.10 -13.48
N THR A 235 2.60 -28.85 -14.57
CA THR A 235 2.66 -30.31 -14.52
C THR A 235 4.08 -30.74 -14.87
N ASN A 236 4.81 -31.29 -13.92
CA ASN A 236 6.11 -31.89 -14.19
C ASN A 236 5.87 -33.35 -14.62
N VAL A 237 6.03 -33.65 -15.92
CA VAL A 237 5.81 -35.01 -16.43
C VAL A 237 7.12 -35.77 -16.32
N TYR A 238 7.16 -36.73 -15.40
CA TYR A 238 8.21 -37.75 -15.36
C TYR A 238 7.77 -38.91 -16.25
N ASP A 239 8.27 -38.98 -17.49
CA ASP A 239 8.07 -40.18 -18.32
C ASP A 239 9.18 -41.18 -18.00
N GLY A 240 8.99 -41.89 -16.88
CA GLY A 240 9.86 -42.97 -16.45
C GLY A 240 9.37 -44.30 -17.01
N ARG A 241 9.84 -44.68 -18.20
CA ARG A 241 9.91 -46.09 -18.57
C ARG A 241 11.33 -46.45 -18.96
N GLU A 242 12.06 -46.92 -17.96
CA GLU A 242 13.39 -47.51 -18.10
C GLU A 242 13.30 -48.81 -18.91
N GLU A 243 13.92 -48.84 -20.07
CA GLU A 243 14.53 -50.06 -20.59
C GLU A 243 15.90 -49.69 -21.18
N ASP A 244 16.92 -49.98 -20.36
CA ASP A 244 18.33 -50.22 -20.69
C ASP A 244 19.16 -49.10 -21.36
N GLY A 245 20.18 -48.64 -20.63
CA GLY A 245 21.37 -48.03 -21.22
C GLY A 245 21.69 -46.58 -20.82
N ALA A 246 22.59 -46.46 -19.83
CA ALA A 246 23.46 -45.32 -19.57
C ALA A 246 22.81 -43.96 -19.19
N ILE A 247 22.89 -43.64 -17.89
CA ILE A 247 22.77 -42.28 -17.39
C ILE A 247 24.01 -41.51 -17.86
N THR A 248 23.92 -40.89 -19.04
CA THR A 248 24.83 -39.82 -19.44
C THR A 248 24.21 -38.48 -19.07
N ASP A 249 24.99 -37.73 -18.32
CA ASP A 249 24.86 -36.34 -17.89
C ASP A 249 23.92 -35.44 -18.74
N GLN A 250 23.12 -34.63 -18.04
CA GLN A 250 22.09 -33.68 -18.51
C GLN A 250 20.70 -34.27 -18.82
N ALA A 251 19.99 -34.66 -17.76
CA ALA A 251 18.53 -34.72 -17.77
C ALA A 251 17.98 -33.28 -17.91
N PHE A 252 17.62 -32.88 -19.14
CA PHE A 252 16.77 -31.72 -19.35
C PHE A 252 15.42 -32.02 -18.68
N MET A 253 15.14 -31.36 -17.56
CA MET A 253 13.79 -31.31 -16.99
C MET A 253 12.91 -30.53 -17.97
N PHE A 254 12.18 -31.23 -18.85
CA PHE A 254 11.18 -30.60 -19.70
C PHE A 254 9.95 -30.24 -18.86
N GLN A 255 9.91 -29.01 -18.36
CA GLN A 255 8.70 -28.44 -17.76
C GLN A 255 7.74 -28.07 -18.89
N HIS A 256 6.63 -28.80 -19.05
CA HIS A 256 5.59 -28.40 -20.00
C HIS A 256 4.69 -27.36 -19.34
N ILE A 257 4.85 -26.11 -19.74
CA ILE A 257 4.11 -24.99 -19.17
C ILE A 257 2.99 -24.63 -20.12
N THR A 258 1.79 -25.12 -19.82
CA THR A 258 0.61 -24.82 -20.63
C THR A 258 -0.12 -23.62 -20.03
N THR A 259 -0.17 -22.50 -20.75
CA THR A 259 -1.20 -21.49 -20.50
C THR A 259 -2.55 -22.02 -20.96
N PRO A 260 -3.66 -21.57 -20.36
CA PRO A 260 -4.96 -22.12 -20.70
C PRO A 260 -5.29 -21.92 -22.19
N GLY A 261 -5.62 -23.01 -22.89
CA GLY A 261 -5.84 -23.03 -24.35
C GLY A 261 -4.58 -23.26 -25.20
N ASN A 262 -3.39 -23.31 -24.60
CA ASN A 262 -2.09 -23.45 -25.29
C ASN A 262 -1.82 -22.36 -26.34
N ASN A 263 -2.41 -21.18 -26.16
CA ASN A 263 -2.31 -20.08 -27.12
C ASN A 263 -0.99 -19.31 -26.96
N LEU A 264 -0.45 -18.85 -28.09
CA LEU A 264 0.69 -17.94 -28.15
C LEU A 264 0.18 -16.50 -28.19
N ILE A 265 1.03 -15.54 -27.81
CA ILE A 265 0.74 -14.13 -28.01
C ILE A 265 1.87 -13.48 -28.82
N GLU A 266 1.51 -12.60 -29.74
CA GLU A 266 2.43 -11.71 -30.44
C GLU A 266 2.29 -10.31 -29.85
N VAL A 267 3.41 -9.74 -29.45
CA VAL A 267 3.48 -8.40 -28.87
C VAL A 267 4.28 -7.53 -29.82
N GLY A 268 3.71 -6.41 -30.24
CA GLY A 268 4.38 -5.47 -31.13
C GLY A 268 3.78 -4.08 -31.07
N GLY A 269 4.62 -3.07 -30.82
CA GLY A 269 4.22 -1.66 -30.93
C GLY A 269 3.05 -1.26 -30.03
N GLY A 270 2.93 -1.86 -28.84
CA GLY A 270 1.83 -1.61 -27.88
C GLY A 270 0.54 -2.37 -28.18
N LEU A 271 0.56 -3.32 -29.13
CA LEU A 271 -0.56 -4.20 -29.45
C LEU A 271 -0.21 -5.65 -29.07
N VAL A 272 -1.19 -6.36 -28.54
CA VAL A 272 -1.09 -7.79 -28.22
C VAL A 272 -2.12 -8.56 -29.04
N ARG A 273 -1.64 -9.53 -29.81
CA ARG A 273 -2.44 -10.41 -30.66
C ARG A 273 -2.46 -11.82 -30.10
N LEU A 274 -3.62 -12.47 -30.19
CA LEU A 274 -3.75 -13.87 -29.79
C LEU A 274 -3.50 -14.78 -30.99
N LEU A 275 -2.63 -15.76 -30.83
CA LEU A 275 -2.37 -16.79 -31.83
C LEU A 275 -2.80 -18.15 -31.29
N GLY A 276 -3.27 -19.02 -32.18
CA GLY A 276 -3.60 -20.40 -31.85
C GLY A 276 -2.36 -21.23 -31.47
N PRO A 277 -2.55 -22.50 -31.07
CA PRO A 277 -1.47 -23.40 -30.65
C PRO A 277 -0.36 -23.62 -31.69
N ASP A 278 -0.71 -23.48 -32.97
CA ASP A 278 0.22 -23.64 -34.11
C ASP A 278 0.90 -22.32 -34.52
N GLY A 279 0.66 -21.22 -33.79
CA GLY A 279 1.18 -19.89 -34.13
C GLY A 279 0.46 -19.21 -35.30
N ALA A 280 -0.73 -19.69 -35.68
CA ALA A 280 -1.57 -19.09 -36.71
C ALA A 280 -2.60 -18.13 -36.12
N ASP A 281 -2.91 -17.05 -36.85
CA ASP A 281 -3.91 -16.04 -36.47
C ASP A 281 -5.36 -16.55 -36.57
N THR A 282 -5.57 -17.62 -37.35
CA THR A 282 -6.89 -18.15 -37.70
C THR A 282 -7.01 -19.63 -37.35
N ASP A 283 -8.17 -20.04 -36.87
CA ASP A 283 -8.53 -21.45 -36.65
C ASP A 283 -8.68 -22.19 -38.01
N VAL A 284 -8.85 -23.52 -37.97
CA VAL A 284 -9.08 -24.41 -39.13
C VAL A 284 -10.32 -23.97 -39.96
N ALA A 285 -11.23 -23.20 -39.35
CA ALA A 285 -12.41 -22.61 -39.98
C ALA A 285 -12.17 -21.22 -40.62
N GLY A 286 -10.98 -20.62 -40.49
CA GLY A 286 -10.64 -19.30 -41.02
C GLY A 286 -11.05 -18.11 -40.14
N ASP A 287 -11.58 -18.37 -38.94
CA ASP A 287 -11.95 -17.34 -37.97
C ASP A 287 -10.77 -16.95 -37.07
N PHE A 288 -10.62 -15.65 -36.79
CA PHE A 288 -9.62 -15.16 -35.83
C PHE A 288 -9.97 -15.56 -34.39
N PHE A 289 -8.96 -15.83 -33.56
CA PHE A 289 -9.15 -16.12 -32.14
C PHE A 289 -9.57 -14.86 -31.36
N PRO A 290 -10.81 -14.78 -30.83
CA PRO A 290 -11.25 -13.58 -30.14
C PRO A 290 -10.81 -13.61 -28.67
N TRP A 291 -10.13 -12.56 -28.21
CA TRP A 291 -9.72 -12.38 -26.82
C TRP A 291 -10.89 -12.53 -25.85
N LYS A 292 -12.07 -12.06 -26.25
CA LYS A 292 -13.28 -12.13 -25.42
C LYS A 292 -13.67 -13.57 -25.06
N LYS A 293 -13.58 -14.54 -25.97
CA LYS A 293 -13.92 -15.94 -25.66
C LYS A 293 -12.94 -16.56 -24.65
N LEU A 294 -11.66 -16.19 -24.76
CA LEU A 294 -10.63 -16.65 -23.82
C LEU A 294 -10.80 -16.00 -22.45
N ILE A 295 -10.99 -14.68 -22.41
CA ILE A 295 -11.09 -13.91 -21.18
C ILE A 295 -12.38 -14.25 -20.42
N ASP A 296 -13.52 -14.38 -21.11
CA ASP A 296 -14.82 -14.70 -20.49
C ASP A 296 -14.82 -16.05 -19.75
N LEU A 297 -13.90 -16.97 -20.12
CA LEU A 297 -13.72 -18.25 -19.43
C LEU A 297 -13.10 -18.07 -18.02
N TYR A 298 -12.34 -17.00 -17.79
CA TYR A 298 -11.58 -16.76 -16.54
C TYR A 298 -12.05 -15.54 -15.77
N GLY A 299 -12.74 -14.59 -16.40
CA GLY A 299 -13.13 -13.33 -15.78
C GLY A 299 -13.69 -12.33 -16.77
N THR A 300 -13.64 -11.05 -16.41
CA THR A 300 -13.94 -9.96 -17.33
C THR A 300 -12.77 -8.99 -17.32
N LEU A 301 -12.34 -8.56 -18.50
CA LEU A 301 -11.28 -7.55 -18.60
C LEU A 301 -11.83 -6.21 -18.15
N ARG A 302 -11.23 -5.67 -17.10
CA ARG A 302 -11.50 -4.34 -16.54
C ARG A 302 -10.43 -3.39 -17.04
N PRO A 303 -10.76 -2.40 -17.89
CA PRO A 303 -9.77 -1.45 -18.40
C PRO A 303 -8.97 -0.80 -17.27
N GLY A 304 -7.65 -0.81 -17.38
CA GLY A 304 -6.72 -0.22 -16.40
C GLY A 304 -6.48 -1.05 -15.12
N LEU A 305 -7.33 -2.02 -14.80
CA LEU A 305 -7.13 -2.94 -13.66
C LEU A 305 -6.55 -4.28 -14.08
N SER A 306 -7.01 -4.81 -15.22
CA SER A 306 -6.51 -6.07 -15.74
C SER A 306 -5.12 -5.86 -16.33
N LYS A 307 -4.17 -6.70 -15.92
CA LYS A 307 -2.77 -6.61 -16.30
C LYS A 307 -2.34 -7.87 -17.05
N ILE A 308 -1.51 -7.71 -18.07
CA ILE A 308 -0.74 -8.82 -18.64
C ILE A 308 0.69 -8.73 -18.12
N ARG A 309 1.29 -9.88 -17.85
CA ARG A 309 2.68 -10.00 -17.43
C ARG A 309 3.42 -10.86 -18.44
N LEU A 310 4.57 -10.38 -18.90
CA LEU A 310 5.44 -11.05 -19.86
C LEU A 310 6.76 -11.39 -19.20
N LYS A 311 7.24 -12.61 -19.43
CA LYS A 311 8.56 -13.06 -18.99
C LYS A 311 9.62 -12.69 -20.02
N THR A 312 10.62 -11.92 -19.61
CA THR A 312 11.74 -11.56 -20.49
C THR A 312 12.87 -12.62 -20.48
N SER A 313 13.04 -13.39 -19.40
CA SER A 313 14.14 -14.36 -19.29
C SER A 313 13.67 -15.81 -19.48
N PRO A 314 14.27 -16.57 -20.42
CA PRO A 314 14.00 -18.01 -20.56
C PRO A 314 14.65 -18.86 -19.47
N ASP A 315 15.66 -18.34 -18.76
CA ASP A 315 16.44 -19.10 -17.79
C ASP A 315 15.83 -19.11 -16.38
N GLN A 316 14.77 -18.33 -16.12
CA GLN A 316 14.13 -18.18 -14.80
C GLN A 316 12.60 -18.18 -14.87
N ILE A 317 12.05 -19.33 -15.24
CA ILE A 317 10.59 -19.44 -15.44
C ILE A 317 9.81 -19.39 -14.10
N ASP A 318 10.42 -19.81 -12.99
CA ASP A 318 9.78 -19.81 -11.67
C ASP A 318 9.90 -18.47 -10.91
N ASP A 319 10.74 -17.54 -11.37
CA ASP A 319 10.89 -16.22 -10.77
C ASP A 319 10.01 -15.19 -11.50
N TRP A 320 9.12 -14.55 -10.75
CA TRP A 320 8.17 -13.55 -11.25
C TRP A 320 8.50 -12.12 -10.80
N SER A 321 9.64 -11.92 -10.14
CA SER A 321 10.08 -10.62 -9.62
C SER A 321 10.55 -9.66 -10.73
N HIS A 322 10.90 -10.20 -11.90
CA HIS A 322 11.44 -9.45 -13.05
C HIS A 322 10.48 -9.45 -14.26
N ASP A 323 9.19 -9.68 -14.04
CA ASP A 323 8.18 -9.66 -15.11
C ASP A 323 7.93 -8.24 -15.62
N ILE A 324 7.73 -8.09 -16.93
CA ILE A 324 7.25 -6.84 -17.53
C ILE A 324 5.74 -6.82 -17.41
N ILE A 325 5.19 -5.78 -16.79
CA ILE A 325 3.76 -5.67 -16.50
C ILE A 325 3.17 -4.53 -17.34
N GLY A 326 1.96 -4.71 -17.84
CA GLY A 326 1.19 -3.59 -18.35
C GLY A 326 -0.30 -3.84 -18.35
N THR A 327 -1.08 -2.77 -18.52
CA THR A 327 -2.55 -2.81 -18.48
C THR A 327 -3.12 -3.06 -19.86
N LEU A 328 -4.25 -3.77 -19.91
CA LEU A 328 -4.92 -4.15 -21.15
C LEU A 328 -6.19 -3.32 -21.40
N GLN A 329 -6.50 -3.11 -22.67
CA GLN A 329 -7.78 -2.58 -23.13
C GLN A 329 -8.21 -3.27 -24.43
N TYR A 330 -9.51 -3.55 -24.57
CA TYR A 330 -10.06 -4.09 -25.81
C TYR A 330 -9.93 -3.10 -26.96
N ASP A 331 -9.56 -3.60 -28.14
CA ASP A 331 -9.75 -2.85 -29.36
C ASP A 331 -11.22 -2.88 -29.79
N ALA A 332 -11.75 -1.74 -30.23
CA ALA A 332 -13.17 -1.61 -30.58
C ALA A 332 -13.50 -2.20 -31.96
N THR A 333 -12.49 -2.39 -32.81
CA THR A 333 -12.68 -2.82 -34.21
C THR A 333 -12.23 -4.26 -34.42
N ASN A 334 -11.16 -4.72 -33.75
CA ASN A 334 -10.61 -6.05 -33.95
C ASN A 334 -10.68 -6.92 -32.68
N PRO A 335 -11.45 -8.02 -32.67
CA PRO A 335 -11.58 -8.88 -31.49
C PRO A 335 -10.32 -9.70 -31.17
N ASN A 336 -9.34 -9.76 -32.08
CA ASN A 336 -8.06 -10.44 -31.91
C ASN A 336 -6.95 -9.53 -31.33
N ILE A 337 -7.22 -8.23 -31.13
CA ILE A 337 -6.20 -7.27 -30.70
C ILE A 337 -6.57 -6.67 -29.34
N LEU A 338 -5.60 -6.60 -28.45
CA LEU A 338 -5.65 -5.78 -27.24
C LEU A 338 -4.62 -4.67 -27.32
N HIS A 339 -5.02 -3.48 -26.86
CA HIS A 339 -4.10 -2.39 -26.59
C HIS A 339 -3.41 -2.67 -25.27
N TRP A 340 -2.08 -2.63 -25.28
CA TRP A 340 -1.26 -2.90 -24.12
C TRP A 340 -0.41 -1.68 -23.77
N GLN A 341 -0.67 -1.14 -22.58
CA GLN A 341 0.07 -0.02 -22.03
C GLN A 341 1.03 -0.53 -20.97
N ILE A 342 2.33 -0.46 -21.27
CA ILE A 342 3.40 -0.94 -20.41
C ILE A 342 3.56 -0.02 -19.20
N ASP A 343 3.82 -0.61 -18.03
CA ASP A 343 4.25 0.11 -16.83
C ASP A 343 5.78 0.32 -16.89
N PRO A 344 6.26 1.56 -17.09
CA PRO A 344 7.68 1.83 -17.31
C PRO A 344 8.56 1.45 -16.10
N ASP A 345 8.00 1.38 -14.90
CA ASP A 345 8.74 1.00 -13.69
C ASP A 345 9.08 -0.50 -13.64
N THR A 346 8.43 -1.30 -14.49
CA THR A 346 8.67 -2.75 -14.60
C THR A 346 9.68 -3.12 -15.68
N LEU A 347 10.17 -2.14 -16.44
CA LEU A 347 11.20 -2.38 -17.44
C LEU A 347 12.58 -2.50 -16.78
N PRO A 348 13.44 -3.43 -17.25
CA PRO A 348 14.81 -3.51 -16.78
C PRO A 348 15.55 -2.17 -16.94
N ALA A 349 16.38 -1.81 -15.96
CA ALA A 349 17.19 -0.61 -16.06
C ALA A 349 18.25 -0.75 -17.19
N ASN A 350 18.50 0.34 -17.92
CA ASN A 350 19.54 0.33 -18.96
C ASN A 350 20.93 0.20 -18.32
N THR A 351 21.68 -0.83 -18.71
CA THR A 351 23.09 -1.02 -18.30
C THR A 351 24.04 -0.16 -19.14
N GLN A 352 23.64 0.14 -20.37
CA GLN A 352 24.40 0.99 -21.29
C GLN A 352 23.75 2.37 -21.42
N GLY A 353 24.58 3.39 -21.66
CA GLY A 353 24.06 4.72 -21.96
C GLY A 353 23.25 4.74 -23.26
N MET A 354 22.27 5.63 -23.32
CA MET A 354 21.34 5.77 -24.45
C MET A 354 22.08 5.94 -25.78
N ILE A 355 21.57 5.27 -26.82
CA ILE A 355 22.05 5.41 -28.20
C ILE A 355 21.12 6.32 -28.99
N ASP A 356 21.70 7.05 -29.93
CA ASP A 356 20.97 7.90 -30.86
C ASP A 356 20.31 7.09 -31.97
N GLY A 357 20.82 5.90 -32.28
CA GLY A 357 20.17 5.03 -33.26
C GLY A 357 20.94 3.76 -33.57
N VAL A 358 20.28 2.88 -34.32
CA VAL A 358 20.90 1.69 -34.92
C VAL A 358 21.17 2.01 -36.39
N ILE A 359 22.42 1.86 -36.81
CA ILE A 359 22.88 2.29 -38.13
C ILE A 359 23.59 1.17 -38.88
N ASP A 360 23.57 1.29 -40.21
CA ASP A 360 24.48 0.55 -41.08
C ASP A 360 25.64 1.49 -41.45
N PRO A 361 26.83 1.30 -40.87
CA PRO A 361 27.94 2.25 -41.01
C PRO A 361 28.56 2.30 -42.41
N ILE A 362 28.21 1.35 -43.29
CA ILE A 362 28.62 1.35 -44.70
C ILE A 362 27.74 2.29 -45.52
N ARG A 363 26.48 2.50 -45.10
CA ARG A 363 25.48 3.30 -45.83
C ARG A 363 25.26 4.68 -45.24
N THR A 364 25.29 4.80 -43.91
CA THR A 364 25.02 6.07 -43.21
C THR A 364 26.20 6.42 -42.31
N TYR A 365 26.75 7.61 -42.49
CA TYR A 365 27.91 8.10 -41.75
C TYR A 365 27.80 9.62 -41.53
N PRO A 366 28.59 10.22 -40.61
CA PRO A 366 28.48 11.64 -40.31
C PRO A 366 28.68 12.52 -41.56
N GLY A 367 27.67 13.30 -41.92
CA GLY A 367 27.65 14.11 -43.15
C GLY A 367 26.84 13.50 -44.31
N GLU A 368 26.50 12.21 -44.26
CA GLU A 368 25.65 11.52 -45.23
C GLU A 368 24.63 10.63 -44.48
N GLY A 369 23.46 11.18 -44.22
CA GLY A 369 22.36 10.52 -43.50
C GLY A 369 22.43 10.61 -41.97
N LEU A 370 23.58 10.98 -41.38
CA LEU A 370 23.73 11.28 -39.95
C LEU A 370 24.11 12.76 -39.73
N PRO A 371 23.69 13.37 -38.60
CA PRO A 371 24.12 14.71 -38.25
C PRO A 371 25.65 14.82 -38.16
N GLY A 372 26.16 16.05 -38.26
CA GLY A 372 27.59 16.32 -38.09
C GLY A 372 28.12 15.81 -36.75
N GLN A 373 29.42 15.54 -36.68
CA GLN A 373 30.06 14.92 -35.53
C GLN A 373 29.97 15.84 -34.30
N VAL A 374 29.26 15.40 -33.26
CA VAL A 374 29.08 16.14 -32.00
C VAL A 374 29.43 15.22 -30.84
N ASN A 375 30.10 15.78 -29.83
CA ASN A 375 30.52 15.06 -28.63
C ASN A 375 29.30 14.45 -27.91
N GLY A 376 29.37 13.15 -27.60
CA GLY A 376 28.30 12.39 -26.94
C GLY A 376 27.36 11.64 -27.88
N GLN A 377 27.54 11.75 -29.21
CA GLN A 377 26.77 10.93 -30.15
C GLN A 377 27.10 9.45 -30.01
N ARG A 378 26.07 8.60 -29.96
CA ARG A 378 26.21 7.15 -29.77
C ARG A 378 25.41 6.36 -30.80
N TYR A 379 26.03 5.39 -31.45
CA TYR A 379 25.34 4.55 -32.43
C TYR A 379 25.63 3.07 -32.22
N LEU A 380 24.60 2.24 -32.38
CA LEU A 380 24.75 0.79 -32.49
C LEU A 380 24.97 0.42 -33.95
N ILE A 381 26.03 -0.33 -34.25
CA ILE A 381 26.42 -0.64 -35.63
C ILE A 381 26.06 -2.08 -36.01
N ARG A 382 25.56 -2.27 -37.24
CA ARG A 382 25.18 -3.59 -37.78
C ARG A 382 26.23 -4.22 -38.71
N HIS A 383 27.33 -3.54 -38.98
CA HIS A 383 28.46 -4.04 -39.77
C HIS A 383 29.79 -3.57 -39.19
N ASP A 384 30.85 -4.29 -39.53
CA ASP A 384 32.21 -3.96 -39.12
C ASP A 384 32.66 -2.63 -39.75
N ILE A 385 33.41 -1.86 -38.96
CA ILE A 385 34.00 -0.58 -39.34
C ILE A 385 35.52 -0.68 -39.16
N GLY A 386 36.25 -0.22 -40.17
CA GLY A 386 37.69 0.01 -40.08
C GLY A 386 38.06 1.48 -40.26
N PRO A 387 39.36 1.80 -40.16
CA PRO A 387 39.87 3.16 -40.32
C PRO A 387 39.43 3.76 -41.66
N SER A 388 38.74 4.90 -41.61
CA SER A 388 38.19 5.56 -42.80
C SER A 388 38.11 7.08 -42.62
N VAL A 389 37.88 7.81 -43.71
CA VAL A 389 37.69 9.27 -43.66
C VAL A 389 36.41 9.63 -42.88
N ALA A 390 35.36 8.79 -43.00
CA ALA A 390 34.06 9.03 -42.38
C ALA A 390 34.05 8.78 -40.86
N TRP A 391 34.73 7.73 -40.41
CA TRP A 391 34.71 7.27 -39.00
C TRP A 391 36.03 7.52 -38.25
N GLY A 392 37.08 8.00 -38.92
CA GLY A 392 38.40 8.21 -38.32
C GLY A 392 39.20 6.92 -38.16
N GLN A 393 40.08 6.84 -37.15
CA GLN A 393 40.97 5.70 -36.89
C GLN A 393 40.33 4.60 -36.03
N ILE A 394 39.00 4.51 -35.98
CA ILE A 394 38.30 3.49 -35.19
C ILE A 394 38.24 2.16 -35.94
N THR A 395 38.39 1.07 -35.18
CA THR A 395 38.04 -0.29 -35.62
C THR A 395 36.97 -0.82 -34.68
N ALA A 396 35.79 -1.14 -35.20
CA ALA A 396 34.65 -1.64 -34.45
C ALA A 396 33.99 -2.80 -35.21
N LYS A 397 33.38 -3.74 -34.50
CA LYS A 397 32.72 -4.92 -35.08
C LYS A 397 31.20 -4.78 -35.06
N ASN A 398 30.52 -5.62 -35.83
CA ASN A 398 29.06 -5.76 -35.75
C ASN A 398 28.60 -5.93 -34.29
N ASN A 399 27.51 -5.24 -33.93
CA ASN A 399 26.91 -5.16 -32.60
C ASN A 399 27.70 -4.36 -31.54
N ASP A 400 28.80 -3.71 -31.90
CA ASP A 400 29.45 -2.73 -31.03
C ASP A 400 28.61 -1.43 -30.92
N ILE A 401 28.76 -0.72 -29.81
CA ILE A 401 28.25 0.66 -29.67
C ILE A 401 29.44 1.59 -29.76
N ILE A 402 29.41 2.51 -30.71
CA ILE A 402 30.43 3.55 -30.90
C ILE A 402 29.96 4.87 -30.29
N GLU A 403 30.89 5.66 -29.78
CA GLU A 403 30.65 6.98 -29.20
C GLU A 403 31.69 7.99 -29.70
N TYR A 404 31.23 9.17 -30.09
CA TYR A 404 32.10 10.28 -30.46
C TYR A 404 32.51 11.06 -29.20
N ARG A 405 33.79 10.98 -28.83
CA ARG A 405 34.38 11.69 -27.69
C ARG A 405 35.66 12.43 -28.07
N ALA A 406 35.79 13.66 -27.58
CA ALA A 406 37.04 14.44 -27.65
C ALA A 406 37.67 14.52 -29.06
N GLY A 407 36.83 14.64 -30.10
CA GLY A 407 37.29 14.80 -31.49
C GLY A 407 37.47 13.50 -32.27
N GLY A 408 37.09 12.34 -31.73
CA GLY A 408 37.17 11.05 -32.44
C GLY A 408 36.11 10.04 -32.01
N TRP A 409 35.86 9.05 -32.87
CA TRP A 409 35.02 7.89 -32.55
C TRP A 409 35.81 6.87 -31.74
N SER A 410 35.16 6.31 -30.71
CA SER A 410 35.68 5.24 -29.86
C SER A 410 34.63 4.16 -29.64
N VAL A 411 35.04 2.92 -29.37
CA VAL A 411 34.11 1.84 -29.02
C VAL A 411 33.72 1.99 -27.55
N ALA A 412 32.46 2.29 -27.30
CA ALA A 412 31.90 2.47 -25.95
C ALA A 412 31.40 1.14 -25.35
N PHE A 413 30.95 0.21 -26.18
CA PHE A 413 30.59 -1.15 -25.77
C PHE A 413 30.98 -2.13 -26.87
N SER A 414 31.54 -3.28 -26.48
CA SER A 414 31.78 -4.39 -27.41
C SER A 414 31.31 -5.70 -26.81
N PRO A 415 30.49 -6.50 -27.53
CA PRO A 415 30.05 -7.79 -27.05
C PRO A 415 31.18 -8.80 -26.80
N THR A 416 32.34 -8.60 -27.43
CA THR A 416 33.47 -9.54 -27.35
C THR A 416 34.28 -9.41 -26.05
N VAL A 417 34.24 -8.24 -25.39
CA VAL A 417 35.15 -7.90 -24.29
C VAL A 417 34.42 -7.75 -22.94
N GLY A 418 33.09 -7.62 -22.95
CA GLY A 418 32.34 -7.42 -21.70
C GLY A 418 30.82 -7.48 -21.79
N ALA A 419 30.23 -8.21 -22.75
CA ALA A 419 28.78 -8.40 -22.74
C ALA A 419 28.37 -9.40 -21.66
N GLU A 420 27.43 -8.98 -20.81
CA GLU A 420 26.61 -9.90 -20.05
C GLU A 420 25.45 -10.38 -20.93
N LYS A 421 24.85 -11.54 -20.64
CA LYS A 421 23.69 -12.07 -21.40
C LYS A 421 22.42 -11.19 -21.31
N ALA A 422 22.45 -10.10 -20.57
CA ALA A 422 21.32 -9.23 -20.28
C ALA A 422 21.74 -7.74 -20.22
N ASP A 423 22.53 -7.29 -21.19
CA ASP A 423 22.78 -5.85 -21.36
C ASP A 423 21.57 -5.16 -22.01
N PHE A 424 21.23 -3.95 -21.54
CA PHE A 424 20.08 -3.18 -21.98
C PHE A 424 20.47 -1.77 -22.44
N VAL A 425 19.91 -1.33 -23.56
CA VAL A 425 20.15 0.00 -24.13
C VAL A 425 18.87 0.61 -24.69
N LEU A 426 18.66 1.90 -24.45
CA LEU A 426 17.53 2.65 -25.01
C LEU A 426 17.93 3.35 -26.30
N ASN A 427 17.10 3.22 -27.34
CA ASN A 427 17.24 3.98 -28.58
C ASN A 427 16.40 5.26 -28.52
N SER A 428 17.04 6.42 -28.62
CA SER A 428 16.38 7.73 -28.48
C SER A 428 15.46 8.10 -29.65
N ILE A 429 15.75 7.61 -30.87
CA ILE A 429 14.91 7.87 -32.06
C ILE A 429 13.63 7.04 -32.02
N THR A 430 13.73 5.75 -31.68
CA THR A 430 12.58 4.83 -31.72
C THR A 430 11.83 4.73 -30.40
N GLY A 431 12.44 5.14 -29.28
CA GLY A 431 11.92 4.95 -27.93
C GLY A 431 11.96 3.49 -27.45
N ASN A 432 12.46 2.55 -28.27
CA ASN A 432 12.50 1.13 -27.95
C ASN A 432 13.74 0.79 -27.13
N GLN A 433 13.54 -0.04 -26.09
CA GLN A 433 14.64 -0.66 -25.36
C GLN A 433 15.09 -1.94 -26.08
N LEU A 434 16.39 -2.04 -26.33
CA LEU A 434 17.04 -3.21 -26.90
C LEU A 434 17.77 -3.99 -25.80
N ARG A 435 17.74 -5.32 -25.92
CA ARG A 435 18.45 -6.25 -25.07
C ARG A 435 19.46 -7.04 -25.88
N TRP A 436 20.64 -7.24 -25.33
CA TRP A 436 21.62 -8.19 -25.84
C TRP A 436 21.25 -9.60 -25.38
N ASN A 437 21.05 -10.53 -26.31
CA ASN A 437 20.70 -11.93 -25.99
C ASN A 437 21.91 -12.89 -26.03
N GLY A 438 23.13 -12.37 -26.22
CA GLY A 438 24.35 -13.16 -26.40
C GLY A 438 24.80 -13.27 -27.85
N THR A 439 23.90 -13.11 -28.82
CA THR A 439 24.22 -13.17 -30.26
C THR A 439 23.89 -11.88 -31.00
N ASP A 440 22.79 -11.23 -30.66
CA ASP A 440 22.29 -10.03 -31.34
C ASP A 440 21.54 -9.09 -30.38
N TRP A 441 21.45 -7.82 -30.78
CA TRP A 441 20.55 -6.85 -30.16
C TRP A 441 19.12 -7.05 -30.68
N VAL A 442 18.26 -7.52 -29.79
CA VAL A 442 16.82 -7.73 -30.03
C VAL A 442 16.00 -6.71 -29.25
N LYS A 443 14.77 -6.47 -29.66
CA LYS A 443 13.85 -5.65 -28.86
C LYS A 443 13.54 -6.38 -27.56
N THR A 444 13.47 -5.65 -26.46
CA THR A 444 13.30 -6.24 -25.11
C THR A 444 11.90 -6.87 -24.94
N ILE A 445 10.91 -6.35 -25.68
CA ILE A 445 9.49 -6.63 -25.45
C ILE A 445 8.80 -7.20 -26.69
N ASP A 446 9.04 -6.61 -27.86
CA ASP A 446 8.38 -7.03 -29.08
C ASP A 446 8.85 -8.44 -29.49
N GLY A 447 7.91 -9.35 -29.70
CA GLY A 447 8.19 -10.75 -30.04
C GLY A 447 6.97 -11.66 -29.86
N ILE A 448 7.18 -12.94 -30.15
CA ILE A 448 6.18 -14.01 -29.94
C ILE A 448 6.49 -14.70 -28.62
N TYR A 449 5.51 -14.76 -27.72
CA TYR A 449 5.64 -15.42 -26.42
C TYR A 449 4.90 -16.76 -26.45
N PRO A 450 5.62 -17.88 -26.21
CA PRO A 450 5.00 -19.19 -26.15
C PRO A 450 4.16 -19.37 -24.88
N PRO A 451 3.35 -20.44 -24.82
CA PRO A 451 2.56 -20.77 -23.63
C PRO A 451 3.45 -20.85 -22.39
N GLY A 452 2.99 -20.26 -21.29
CA GLY A 452 3.75 -20.20 -20.03
C GLY A 452 4.65 -18.98 -19.84
N TYR A 453 4.98 -18.25 -20.91
CA TYR A 453 5.81 -17.04 -20.86
C TYR A 453 5.00 -15.75 -20.71
N TRP A 454 3.68 -15.87 -20.67
CA TRP A 454 2.75 -14.77 -20.48
C TRP A 454 1.61 -15.21 -19.55
N ARG A 455 1.06 -14.27 -18.77
CA ARG A 455 -0.13 -14.49 -17.93
C ARG A 455 -0.99 -13.25 -17.84
N MET A 456 -2.26 -13.44 -17.50
CA MET A 456 -3.21 -12.35 -17.26
C MET A 456 -3.66 -12.35 -15.81
N ASP A 457 -3.65 -11.16 -15.22
CA ASP A 457 -4.30 -10.83 -13.97
C ASP A 457 -5.58 -10.05 -14.33
N LEU A 458 -6.74 -10.69 -14.28
CA LEU A 458 -8.03 -10.06 -14.64
C LEU A 458 -8.62 -9.21 -13.51
#